data_AF-A0A3L7SWK6-F1
#
_entry.id   AF-A0A3L7SWK6-F1
#
_cell.length_a   1.000
_cell.length_b   1.000
_cell.length_c   1.000
_cell.angle_alpha   90.00
_cell.angle_beta   90.00
_cell.angle_gamma   90.00
#
_symmetry.space_group_name_H-M   'P 1'
#
loop_
_entity.id
_entity.type
_entity.pdbx_description
1 polymer ?
#
loop_
_entity_poly.entity_id
_entity_poly.type
_entity_poly.pdbx_seq_one_letter_code
_entity_poly.pdbx_strand_id
1 'polypeptide(L)'
;MTRFQTILRNLIAYSITASCLGSTLTQNAFAEPPVDVAKRSEILGKPETVEVHPATINLSSKRAFTQVVVTGKYAGGLIRDLTPFSFLSIEQPDIAKIDGASIVMALKNGSTKLKVTTGGTTTFVPINITTTEKPDPVSFRRDVIAAMNVGGCNAGACHGTPSGKNGFKLSLRGFDPAADYLQLTRDVLGRRTSSEDADASLMLQ
;
A
#
# COMPACT_ATOMS: atom_id res chain seq x y z
N MET A 1 -63.65 -44.12 8.56
CA MET A 1 -64.03 -43.64 9.90
C MET A 1 -63.11 -44.27 10.93
N THR A 2 -62.22 -43.44 11.49
CA THR A 2 -61.72 -43.51 12.87
C THR A 2 -61.20 -44.85 13.41
N ARG A 3 -59.90 -45.11 13.23
CA ARG A 3 -58.94 -45.75 14.16
C ARG A 3 -57.67 -46.08 13.36
N PHE A 4 -56.49 -45.78 13.88
CA PHE A 4 -55.12 -45.96 13.32
C PHE A 4 -54.35 -44.67 12.92
N GLN A 5 -54.41 -43.61 13.73
CA GLN A 5 -53.49 -42.45 13.57
C GLN A 5 -52.74 -42.02 14.83
N THR A 6 -52.67 -42.86 15.87
CA THR A 6 -52.24 -42.38 17.21
C THR A 6 -51.08 -43.16 17.85
N ILE A 7 -50.20 -43.83 17.09
CA ILE A 7 -49.07 -44.59 17.71
C ILE A 7 -47.70 -44.38 17.02
N LEU A 8 -47.54 -43.44 16.09
CA LEU A 8 -46.22 -43.18 15.46
C LEU A 8 -45.79 -41.71 15.49
N ARG A 9 -46.02 -41.03 16.61
CA ARG A 9 -45.46 -39.70 16.92
C ARG A 9 -44.87 -39.73 18.32
N ASN A 10 -43.85 -40.57 18.57
CA ASN A 10 -43.11 -40.52 19.84
C ASN A 10 -41.74 -41.22 19.84
N LEU A 11 -41.03 -41.31 18.71
CA LEU A 11 -39.70 -41.93 18.64
C LEU A 11 -38.77 -41.21 17.64
N ILE A 12 -38.63 -39.90 17.79
CA ILE A 12 -37.46 -39.11 17.34
C ILE A 12 -37.27 -38.03 18.42
N ALA A 13 -37.00 -38.40 19.67
CA ALA A 13 -35.66 -38.67 20.16
C ALA A 13 -34.67 -37.56 19.77
N TYR A 14 -34.75 -36.44 20.50
CA TYR A 14 -33.61 -35.75 21.09
C TYR A 14 -32.23 -36.10 20.48
N SER A 15 -31.80 -35.34 19.47
CA SER A 15 -30.37 -35.17 19.15
C SER A 15 -30.19 -34.06 18.09
N ILE A 16 -30.44 -32.82 18.50
CA ILE A 16 -29.80 -31.66 17.85
C ILE A 16 -29.10 -30.89 18.97
N THR A 17 -28.08 -31.54 19.54
CA THR A 17 -27.08 -30.90 20.39
C THR A 17 -26.17 -30.05 19.52
N ALA A 18 -26.29 -28.75 19.71
CA ALA A 18 -25.22 -27.76 19.74
C ALA A 18 -23.87 -28.16 19.10
N SER A 19 -23.65 -27.74 17.85
CA SER A 19 -22.30 -27.46 17.33
C SER A 19 -22.39 -26.52 16.13
N CYS A 20 -22.84 -25.29 16.37
CA CYS A 20 -22.23 -24.17 15.66
C CYS A 20 -21.05 -23.75 16.52
N LEU A 21 -19.87 -24.31 16.23
CA LEU A 21 -18.60 -23.76 16.66
C LEU A 21 -18.66 -22.27 16.35
N GLY A 22 -18.62 -21.45 17.40
CA GLY A 22 -18.38 -20.03 17.26
C GLY A 22 -17.03 -19.88 16.59
N SER A 23 -17.05 -19.71 15.26
CA SER A 23 -15.95 -19.10 14.53
C SER A 23 -15.84 -17.68 15.06
N THR A 24 -15.19 -17.51 16.21
CA THR A 24 -14.67 -16.22 16.62
C THR A 24 -13.69 -15.86 15.51
N LEU A 25 -14.17 -15.07 14.55
CA LEU A 25 -13.33 -14.23 13.73
C LEU A 25 -12.43 -13.51 14.73
N THR A 26 -11.20 -13.99 14.87
CA THR A 26 -10.15 -13.24 15.54
C THR A 26 -10.01 -11.99 14.69
N GLN A 27 -10.71 -10.93 15.07
CA GLN A 27 -10.44 -9.62 14.55
C GLN A 27 -8.96 -9.41 14.81
N ASN A 28 -8.17 -9.31 13.75
CA ASN A 28 -6.80 -8.86 13.86
C ASN A 28 -6.87 -7.49 14.55
N ALA A 29 -6.56 -7.46 15.84
CA ALA A 29 -6.49 -6.23 16.61
C ALA A 29 -5.20 -5.54 16.16
N PHE A 30 -5.30 -4.77 15.07
CA PHE A 30 -4.29 -3.77 14.80
C PHE A 30 -4.34 -2.76 15.94
N ALA A 31 -3.19 -2.47 16.54
CA ALA A 31 -3.06 -1.43 17.56
C ALA A 31 -3.24 -0.07 16.87
N GLU A 32 -4.49 0.30 16.60
CA GLU A 32 -4.81 1.62 16.11
C GLU A 32 -4.56 2.66 17.22
N PRO A 33 -4.14 3.89 16.86
CA PRO A 33 -4.07 4.97 17.82
C PRO A 33 -5.43 5.12 18.53
N PRO A 34 -5.45 5.35 19.84
CA PRO A 34 -6.70 5.44 20.58
C PRO A 34 -7.61 6.49 19.94
N VAL A 35 -8.88 6.14 19.71
CA VAL A 35 -9.85 7.08 19.11
C VAL A 35 -10.18 8.21 20.08
N ASP A 36 -10.14 7.92 21.38
CA ASP A 36 -10.42 8.84 22.46
C ASP A 36 -9.41 10.02 22.52
N VAL A 37 -9.96 11.24 22.53
CA VAL A 37 -9.18 12.49 22.49
C VAL A 37 -8.35 12.69 23.75
N ALA A 38 -8.85 12.30 24.92
CA ALA A 38 -8.14 12.47 26.19
C ALA A 38 -6.93 11.53 26.25
N LYS A 39 -7.10 10.26 25.91
CA LYS A 39 -6.00 9.28 25.80
C LYS A 39 -4.97 9.68 24.75
N ARG A 40 -5.40 10.20 23.60
CA ARG A 40 -4.48 10.73 22.58
C ARG A 40 -3.65 11.89 23.11
N SER A 41 -4.27 12.82 23.83
CA SER A 41 -3.60 13.99 24.40
C SER A 41 -2.59 13.56 25.48
N GLU A 42 -2.94 12.58 26.31
CA GLU A 42 -2.04 12.00 27.31
C GLU A 42 -0.81 11.35 26.65
N ILE A 43 -1.00 10.53 25.62
CA ILE A 43 0.10 9.82 24.93
C ILE A 43 0.99 10.79 24.14
N LEU A 44 0.39 11.81 23.53
CA LEU A 44 1.11 12.85 22.79
C LEU A 44 1.98 13.70 23.73
N GLY A 45 1.57 13.90 24.98
CA GLY A 45 2.34 14.65 25.96
C GLY A 45 2.57 16.11 25.53
N LYS A 46 3.78 16.63 25.77
CA LYS A 46 4.16 18.01 25.43
C LYS A 46 5.48 18.03 24.65
N PRO A 47 5.45 17.95 23.32
CA PRO A 47 6.65 18.13 22.52
C PRO A 47 7.17 19.57 22.63
N GLU A 48 8.48 19.75 22.66
CA GLU A 48 9.12 21.06 22.54
C GLU A 48 9.01 21.59 21.10
N THR A 49 9.20 20.71 20.11
CA THR A 49 9.02 21.03 18.70
C THR A 49 8.31 19.91 17.94
N VAL A 50 7.58 20.29 16.88
CA VAL A 50 6.94 19.38 15.93
C VAL A 50 7.47 19.69 14.54
N GLU A 51 8.08 18.70 13.90
CA GLU A 51 8.68 18.80 12.58
C GLU A 51 7.93 17.91 11.59
N VAL A 52 7.64 18.44 10.41
CA VAL A 52 6.94 17.69 9.35
C VAL A 52 7.91 17.44 8.20
N HIS A 53 8.02 16.18 7.79
CA HIS A 53 8.85 15.76 6.67
C HIS A 53 8.00 15.08 5.58
N PRO A 54 8.25 15.42 4.30
CA PRO A 54 9.17 16.47 3.83
C PRO A 54 8.65 17.88 4.14
N ALA A 55 9.55 18.86 4.28
CA ALA A 55 9.19 20.26 4.57
C ALA A 55 8.55 20.97 3.36
N THR A 56 8.65 20.38 2.17
CA THR A 56 7.96 20.79 0.94
C THR A 56 7.68 19.54 0.13
N ILE A 57 6.47 19.43 -0.41
CA ILE A 57 6.05 18.29 -1.21
C ILE A 57 6.05 18.72 -2.67
N ASN A 58 6.86 18.06 -3.50
CA ASN A 58 6.87 18.25 -4.94
C ASN A 58 6.49 16.93 -5.61
N LEU A 59 5.37 16.92 -6.33
CA LEU A 59 4.88 15.75 -7.06
C LEU A 59 4.88 16.07 -8.56
N SER A 60 5.37 15.15 -9.38
CA SER A 60 5.65 15.41 -10.80
C SER A 60 4.96 14.44 -11.77
N SER A 61 3.89 13.76 -11.34
CA SER A 61 3.15 12.80 -12.17
C SER A 61 1.78 12.46 -11.57
N LYS A 62 0.88 11.81 -12.32
CA LYS A 62 -0.44 11.40 -11.82
C LYS A 62 -0.36 10.31 -10.74
N ARG A 63 0.62 9.41 -10.83
CA ARG A 63 0.88 8.36 -9.84
C ARG A 63 1.85 8.80 -8.74
N ALA A 64 2.32 10.05 -8.76
CA ALA A 64 3.22 10.54 -7.74
C ALA A 64 2.49 10.66 -6.40
N PHE A 65 3.10 10.10 -5.38
CA PHE A 65 2.66 10.23 -4.00
C PHE A 65 3.88 10.38 -3.09
N THR A 66 3.66 10.90 -1.89
CA THR A 66 4.65 10.90 -0.82
C THR A 66 3.98 10.56 0.50
N GLN A 67 4.68 9.82 1.34
CA GLN A 67 4.29 9.71 2.74
C GLN A 67 4.75 10.96 3.49
N VAL A 68 3.89 11.47 4.36
CA VAL A 68 4.20 12.53 5.31
C VAL A 68 4.47 11.90 6.66
N VAL A 69 5.55 12.35 7.31
CA VAL A 69 5.96 11.92 8.64
C VAL A 69 6.01 13.13 9.55
N VAL A 70 5.41 13.03 10.72
CA VAL A 70 5.41 14.07 11.75
C VAL A 70 6.24 13.60 12.92
N THR A 71 7.26 14.36 13.28
CA THR A 71 8.22 14.03 14.33
C THR A 71 8.10 15.02 15.47
N GLY A 72 7.89 14.51 16.69
CA GLY A 72 7.94 15.31 17.92
C GLY A 72 9.28 15.19 18.60
N LYS A 73 9.89 16.32 18.96
CA LYS A 73 11.09 16.37 19.83
C LYS A 73 10.66 16.84 21.21
N TYR A 74 11.10 16.15 22.25
CA TYR A 74 10.74 16.39 23.64
C TYR A 74 11.97 16.73 24.47
N ALA A 75 11.73 17.27 25.66
CA ALA A 75 12.77 17.53 26.66
C ALA A 75 13.65 16.30 26.88
N GLY A 76 14.96 16.54 27.01
CA GLY A 76 15.96 15.47 27.12
C GLY A 76 16.32 14.79 25.81
N GLY A 77 15.89 15.32 24.66
CA GLY A 77 16.28 14.84 23.33
C GLY A 77 15.49 13.62 22.84
N LEU A 78 14.40 13.25 23.52
CA LEU A 78 13.53 12.16 23.09
C LEU A 78 12.81 12.54 21.78
N ILE A 79 12.84 11.62 20.80
CA ILE A 79 12.18 11.77 19.51
C ILE A 79 11.08 10.74 19.38
N ARG A 80 9.88 11.15 18.97
CA ARG A 80 8.74 10.23 18.73
C ARG A 80 8.05 10.51 17.40
N ASP A 81 7.56 9.44 16.78
CA ASP A 81 6.66 9.53 15.64
C ASP A 81 5.28 10.00 16.12
N LEU A 82 4.87 11.17 15.66
CA LEU A 82 3.58 11.79 15.91
C LEU A 82 2.63 11.68 14.70
N THR A 83 3.04 11.04 13.61
CA THR A 83 2.20 10.82 12.42
C THR A 83 0.83 10.22 12.79
N PRO A 84 0.73 9.19 13.66
CA PRO A 84 -0.57 8.60 14.02
C PRO A 84 -1.44 9.49 14.95
N PHE A 85 -0.85 10.56 15.50
CA PHE A 85 -1.51 11.53 16.38
C PHE A 85 -1.72 12.89 15.69
N SER A 86 -1.41 12.97 14.40
CA SER A 86 -1.52 14.19 13.61
C SER A 86 -2.76 14.14 12.74
N PHE A 87 -3.47 15.26 12.65
CA PHE A 87 -4.58 15.44 11.73
C PHE A 87 -4.11 16.20 10.49
N LEU A 88 -4.24 15.56 9.33
CA LEU A 88 -3.81 16.12 8.05
C LEU A 88 -5.05 16.53 7.24
N SER A 89 -5.00 17.71 6.63
CA SER A 89 -5.99 18.15 5.64
C SER A 89 -5.34 18.98 4.53
N ILE A 90 -5.96 18.99 3.35
CA ILE A 90 -5.47 19.75 2.19
C ILE A 90 -6.40 20.94 1.97
N GLU A 91 -5.84 22.14 1.79
CA GLU A 91 -6.62 23.36 1.60
C GLU A 91 -7.45 23.36 0.30
N GLN A 92 -6.89 22.80 -0.78
CA GLN A 92 -7.53 22.70 -2.09
C GLN A 92 -7.62 21.22 -2.53
N PRO A 93 -8.73 20.51 -2.22
CA PRO A 93 -8.86 19.07 -2.42
C PRO A 93 -8.99 18.66 -3.90
N ASP A 94 -9.17 19.60 -4.82
CA ASP A 94 -9.16 19.37 -6.27
C ASP A 94 -7.72 19.22 -6.84
N ILE A 95 -6.71 19.74 -6.12
CA ILE A 95 -5.30 19.68 -6.52
C ILE A 95 -4.62 18.41 -5.99
N ALA A 96 -4.89 18.04 -4.73
CA ALA A 96 -4.28 16.91 -4.07
C ALA A 96 -5.25 16.24 -3.09
N LYS A 97 -5.04 14.95 -2.82
CA LYS A 97 -5.80 14.20 -1.80
C LYS A 97 -4.88 13.50 -0.82
N ILE A 98 -5.44 13.15 0.34
CA ILE A 98 -4.81 12.27 1.31
C ILE A 98 -5.41 10.87 1.13
N ASP A 99 -4.56 9.86 1.06
CA ASP A 99 -4.92 8.45 1.09
C ASP A 99 -4.42 7.81 2.40
N GLY A 100 -5.28 7.02 3.03
CA GLY A 100 -5.03 6.49 4.37
C GLY A 100 -4.75 7.60 5.40
N ALA A 101 -3.73 7.39 6.26
CA ALA A 101 -3.42 8.30 7.36
C ALA A 101 -2.47 9.47 6.98
N SER A 102 -1.53 9.25 6.05
CA SER A 102 -0.51 10.27 5.76
C SER A 102 0.09 10.23 4.35
N ILE A 103 -0.53 9.54 3.40
CA ILE A 103 -0.05 9.53 2.01
C ILE A 103 -0.71 10.68 1.25
N VAL A 104 0.08 11.61 0.73
CA VAL A 104 -0.39 12.70 -0.13
C VAL A 104 -0.22 12.28 -1.58
N MET A 105 -1.30 12.32 -2.35
CA MET A 105 -1.34 11.94 -3.77
C MET A 105 -1.68 13.13 -4.66
N ALA A 106 -1.07 13.15 -5.84
CA ALA A 106 -1.37 14.15 -6.85
C ALA A 106 -2.72 13.91 -7.54
N LEU A 107 -3.48 14.97 -7.81
CA LEU A 107 -4.69 14.93 -8.65
C LEU A 107 -4.55 15.82 -9.87
N LYS A 108 -4.19 17.10 -9.66
CA LYS A 108 -4.11 18.11 -10.72
C LYS A 108 -2.89 19.01 -10.53
N ASN A 109 -2.34 19.49 -11.65
CA ASN A 109 -1.35 20.55 -11.66
C ASN A 109 -1.82 21.76 -10.85
N GLY A 110 -0.94 22.29 -10.01
CA GLY A 110 -1.24 23.43 -9.16
C GLY A 110 -0.39 23.47 -7.90
N SER A 111 -0.66 24.46 -7.05
CA SER A 111 -0.03 24.61 -5.75
C SER A 111 -1.10 24.69 -4.67
N THR A 112 -0.87 23.98 -3.56
CA THR A 112 -1.76 23.98 -2.39
C THR A 112 -0.93 23.81 -1.13
N LYS A 113 -1.57 23.75 0.04
CA LYS A 113 -0.90 23.51 1.32
C LYS A 113 -1.54 22.31 2.02
N LEU A 114 -0.68 21.49 2.60
CA LEU A 114 -1.05 20.51 3.60
C LEU A 114 -1.05 21.19 4.96
N LYS A 115 -2.20 21.18 5.63
CA LYS A 115 -2.35 21.56 7.02
C LYS A 115 -2.13 20.32 7.89
N VAL A 116 -1.16 20.38 8.80
CA VAL A 116 -0.84 19.33 9.77
C VAL A 116 -1.10 19.86 11.17
N THR A 117 -2.01 19.24 11.90
CA THR A 117 -2.38 19.65 13.27
C THR A 117 -2.00 18.56 14.27
N THR A 118 -1.15 18.90 15.25
CA THR A 118 -0.61 17.96 16.24
C THR A 118 -0.60 18.60 17.61
N GLY A 119 -1.37 18.06 18.57
CA GLY A 119 -1.38 18.57 19.95
C GLY A 119 -1.73 20.06 20.12
N GLY A 120 -2.45 20.64 19.15
CA GLY A 120 -2.79 22.07 19.12
C GLY A 120 -1.86 22.94 18.24
N THR A 121 -0.68 22.43 17.86
CA THR A 121 0.20 23.11 16.90
C THR A 121 -0.25 22.82 15.48
N THR A 122 -0.37 23.86 14.66
CA THR A 122 -0.67 23.73 13.23
C THR A 122 0.54 24.15 12.41
N THR A 123 0.96 23.29 11.48
CA THR A 123 2.03 23.54 10.53
C THR A 123 1.49 23.42 9.11
N PHE A 124 1.96 24.28 8.21
CA PHE A 124 1.60 24.22 6.79
C PHE A 124 2.80 23.76 5.97
N VAL A 125 2.61 22.71 5.18
CA VAL A 125 3.60 22.21 4.23
C VAL A 125 3.16 22.56 2.81
N PRO A 126 3.95 23.32 2.04
CA PRO A 126 3.61 23.63 0.65
C PRO A 126 3.66 22.37 -0.21
N ILE A 127 2.66 22.23 -1.07
CA ILE A 127 2.55 21.17 -2.09
C ILE A 127 2.58 21.84 -3.46
N ASN A 128 3.51 21.40 -4.31
CA ASN A 128 3.55 21.77 -5.72
C ASN A 128 3.38 20.52 -6.58
N ILE A 129 2.46 20.58 -7.54
CA ILE A 129 2.14 19.48 -8.42
C ILE A 129 2.32 19.93 -9.86
N THR A 130 3.11 19.16 -10.60
CA THR A 130 3.40 19.41 -12.01
C THR A 130 3.24 18.13 -12.84
N THR A 131 3.08 18.30 -14.15
CA THR A 131 3.11 17.22 -15.14
C THR A 131 2.03 16.13 -14.96
N THR A 132 0.90 16.44 -14.31
CA THR A 132 -0.23 15.49 -14.19
C THR A 132 -1.02 15.33 -15.48
N GLU A 133 -0.68 15.98 -16.58
CA GLU A 133 -1.43 15.87 -17.85
C GLU A 133 -0.82 14.83 -18.79
N LYS A 134 0.44 14.47 -18.60
CA LYS A 134 1.14 13.47 -19.41
C LYS A 134 0.95 12.08 -18.80
N PRO A 135 0.96 11.01 -19.60
CA PRO A 135 1.09 9.66 -19.08
C PRO A 135 2.38 9.53 -18.26
N ASP A 136 2.27 8.91 -17.10
CA ASP A 136 3.43 8.64 -16.28
C ASP A 136 4.35 7.64 -16.98
N PRO A 137 5.67 7.91 -17.09
CA PRO A 137 6.59 6.97 -17.71
C PRO A 137 6.62 5.67 -16.90
N VAL A 138 6.59 4.53 -17.61
CA VAL A 138 6.83 3.22 -17.01
C VAL A 138 8.32 3.05 -16.79
N SER A 139 8.71 2.72 -15.57
CA SER A 139 10.08 2.40 -15.20
C SER A 139 10.25 0.89 -15.18
N PHE A 140 11.16 0.39 -16.03
CA PHE A 140 11.51 -1.03 -16.00
C PHE A 140 11.93 -1.50 -14.60
N ARG A 141 12.74 -0.69 -13.90
CA ARG A 141 13.22 -1.02 -12.56
C ARG A 141 12.15 -0.93 -11.47
N ARG A 142 11.32 0.11 -11.47
CA ARG A 142 10.34 0.32 -10.39
C ARG A 142 9.02 -0.41 -10.61
N ASP A 143 8.65 -0.65 -11.86
CA ASP A 143 7.33 -1.17 -12.21
C ASP A 143 7.43 -2.62 -12.71
N VAL A 144 8.24 -2.88 -13.74
CA VAL A 144 8.32 -4.23 -14.36
C VAL A 144 9.05 -5.23 -13.46
N ILE A 145 10.21 -4.87 -12.93
CA ILE A 145 10.94 -5.73 -11.98
C ILE A 145 10.13 -5.96 -10.70
N ALA A 146 9.41 -4.94 -10.21
CA ALA A 146 8.54 -5.11 -9.05
C ALA A 146 7.41 -6.13 -9.33
N ALA A 147 6.77 -6.05 -10.51
CA ALA A 147 5.79 -7.04 -10.93
C ALA A 147 6.39 -8.46 -11.02
N MET A 148 7.60 -8.61 -11.57
CA MET A 148 8.30 -9.90 -11.62
C MET A 148 8.68 -10.44 -10.24
N ASN A 149 9.04 -9.55 -9.30
CA ASN A 149 9.31 -9.94 -7.91
C ASN A 149 8.05 -10.51 -7.24
N VAL A 150 6.90 -9.85 -7.42
CA VAL A 150 5.60 -10.31 -6.91
C VAL A 150 5.20 -11.64 -7.57
N GLY A 151 5.39 -11.76 -8.89
CA GLY A 151 5.13 -12.99 -9.63
C GLY A 151 6.13 -14.12 -9.37
N GLY A 152 7.25 -13.85 -8.70
CA GLY A 152 8.30 -14.83 -8.43
C GLY A 152 9.15 -15.23 -9.64
N CYS A 153 9.00 -14.57 -10.80
CA CYS A 153 9.66 -14.94 -12.05
C CYS A 153 11.19 -14.86 -11.94
N ASN A 154 11.70 -13.81 -11.29
CA ASN A 154 13.12 -13.57 -11.08
C ASN A 154 13.63 -14.09 -9.71
N ALA A 155 12.88 -15.00 -9.08
CA ALA A 155 13.33 -15.66 -7.86
C ALA A 155 14.39 -16.73 -8.16
N GLY A 156 15.22 -17.04 -7.15
CA GLY A 156 16.26 -18.07 -7.25
C GLY A 156 15.72 -19.50 -7.44
N ALA A 157 14.42 -19.74 -7.24
CA ALA A 157 13.78 -21.00 -7.58
C ALA A 157 13.32 -21.06 -9.05
N CYS A 158 13.33 -19.93 -9.77
CA CYS A 158 12.80 -19.78 -11.13
C CYS A 158 13.88 -19.25 -12.09
N HIS A 159 13.62 -18.19 -12.85
CA HIS A 159 14.57 -17.64 -13.82
C HIS A 159 15.67 -16.79 -13.18
N GLY A 160 15.58 -16.49 -11.87
CA GLY A 160 16.57 -15.77 -11.09
C GLY A 160 17.76 -16.61 -10.60
N THR A 161 17.87 -17.89 -11.03
CA THR A 161 19.04 -18.74 -10.73
C THR A 161 20.27 -18.23 -11.51
N PRO A 162 21.51 -18.55 -11.06
CA PRO A 162 22.71 -18.22 -11.83
C PRO A 162 22.71 -18.76 -13.28
N SER A 163 22.00 -19.86 -13.54
CA SER A 163 21.92 -20.51 -14.85
C SER A 163 20.64 -20.16 -15.63
N GLY A 164 19.67 -19.47 -15.02
CA GLY A 164 18.32 -19.35 -15.57
C GLY A 164 17.60 -20.69 -15.72
N LYS A 165 16.56 -20.73 -16.58
CA LYS A 165 15.84 -21.94 -16.99
C LYS A 165 15.46 -21.87 -18.46
N ASN A 166 15.58 -22.98 -19.19
CA ASN A 166 15.17 -23.11 -20.59
C ASN A 166 15.71 -21.99 -21.50
N GLY A 167 16.96 -21.56 -21.27
CA GLY A 167 17.60 -20.49 -22.04
C GLY A 167 17.08 -19.08 -21.73
N PHE A 168 16.32 -18.88 -20.66
CA PHE A 168 15.91 -17.57 -20.16
C PHE A 168 16.42 -17.33 -18.74
N LYS A 169 17.16 -16.23 -18.56
CA LYS A 169 17.81 -15.89 -17.31
C LYS A 169 17.49 -14.46 -16.92
N LEU A 170 16.99 -14.29 -15.70
CA LEU A 170 16.85 -13.00 -15.05
C LEU A 170 17.84 -12.94 -13.88
N SER A 171 18.19 -11.74 -13.47
CA SER A 171 18.98 -11.47 -12.28
C SER A 171 18.13 -11.73 -11.04
N LEU A 172 18.76 -12.26 -9.99
CA LEU A 172 18.05 -12.59 -8.75
C LEU A 172 17.39 -11.34 -8.16
N ARG A 173 16.06 -11.33 -8.09
CA ARG A 173 15.24 -10.23 -7.58
C ARG A 173 15.54 -8.87 -8.24
N GLY A 174 16.01 -8.87 -9.49
CA GLY A 174 16.33 -7.64 -10.22
C GLY A 174 17.65 -6.98 -9.81
N PHE A 175 18.63 -7.76 -9.36
CA PHE A 175 19.98 -7.30 -9.02
C PHE A 175 20.67 -6.53 -10.17
N ASP A 176 20.43 -6.95 -11.42
CA ASP A 176 20.93 -6.28 -12.64
C ASP A 176 19.77 -5.96 -13.60
N PRO A 177 19.11 -4.80 -13.41
CA PRO A 177 18.01 -4.37 -14.28
C PRO A 177 18.39 -4.17 -15.75
N ALA A 178 19.66 -3.85 -16.03
CA ALA A 178 20.09 -3.60 -17.41
C ALA A 178 20.18 -4.92 -18.17
N ALA A 179 20.78 -5.96 -17.57
CA ALA A 179 20.80 -7.30 -18.14
C ALA A 179 19.38 -7.88 -18.30
N ASP A 180 18.52 -7.70 -17.30
CA ASP A 180 17.13 -8.17 -17.33
C ASP A 180 16.33 -7.52 -18.47
N TYR A 181 16.54 -6.23 -18.71
CA TYR A 181 15.91 -5.51 -19.80
C TYR A 181 16.31 -6.10 -21.16
N LEU A 182 17.59 -6.40 -21.35
CA LEU A 182 18.08 -7.02 -22.60
C LEU A 182 17.56 -8.45 -22.78
N GLN A 183 17.49 -9.22 -21.70
CA GLN A 183 16.94 -10.59 -21.72
C GLN A 183 15.47 -10.63 -22.15
N LEU A 184 14.68 -9.64 -21.75
CA LEU A 184 13.29 -9.52 -22.16
C LEU A 184 13.13 -8.95 -23.57
N THR A 185 13.88 -7.90 -23.91
CA THR A 185 13.61 -7.12 -25.13
C THR A 185 14.49 -7.47 -26.33
N ARG A 186 15.64 -8.12 -26.13
CA ARG A 186 16.65 -8.33 -27.19
C ARG A 186 17.04 -9.79 -27.36
N ASP A 187 17.12 -10.54 -26.28
CA ASP A 187 17.56 -11.94 -26.33
C ASP A 187 16.60 -12.80 -27.18
N VAL A 188 17.16 -13.81 -27.85
CA VAL A 188 16.48 -14.64 -28.86
C VAL A 188 15.71 -13.78 -29.90
N LEU A 189 16.40 -12.78 -30.44
CA LEU A 189 15.86 -11.84 -31.46
C LEU A 189 14.63 -11.05 -31.00
N GLY A 190 14.49 -10.81 -29.69
CA GLY A 190 13.41 -10.00 -29.12
C GLY A 190 12.06 -10.71 -29.03
N ARG A 191 12.00 -12.03 -29.26
CA ARG A 191 10.74 -12.78 -29.34
C ARG A 191 9.91 -12.85 -28.05
N ARG A 192 10.42 -12.39 -26.91
CA ARG A 192 9.75 -12.52 -25.59
C ARG A 192 8.80 -11.36 -25.31
N THR A 193 8.99 -10.23 -25.98
CA THR A 193 8.12 -9.04 -25.87
C THR A 193 7.76 -8.57 -27.27
N SER A 194 6.46 -8.45 -27.54
CA SER A 194 5.96 -7.82 -28.75
C SER A 194 5.58 -6.37 -28.43
N SER A 195 6.14 -5.44 -29.20
CA SER A 195 5.86 -4.00 -29.04
C SER A 195 4.61 -3.55 -29.78
N GLU A 196 4.23 -4.32 -30.78
CA GLU A 196 3.10 -4.13 -31.68
C GLU A 196 1.81 -4.77 -31.16
N ASP A 197 1.93 -5.91 -30.45
CA ASP A 197 0.81 -6.63 -29.83
C ASP A 197 1.23 -7.12 -28.43
N ALA A 198 0.86 -6.36 -27.40
CA ALA A 198 1.26 -6.66 -26.04
C ALA A 198 0.82 -8.07 -25.61
N ASP A 199 -0.39 -8.51 -25.98
CA ASP A 199 -0.97 -9.80 -25.57
C ASP A 199 -0.27 -10.98 -26.26
N ALA A 200 0.42 -10.75 -27.38
CA ALA A 200 1.27 -11.74 -28.03
C ALA A 200 2.64 -11.93 -27.34
N SER A 201 2.97 -11.11 -26.33
CA SER A 201 4.23 -11.24 -25.59
C SER A 201 4.25 -12.54 -24.80
N LEU A 202 5.26 -13.38 -25.06
CA LEU A 202 5.46 -14.66 -24.35
C LEU A 202 5.59 -14.49 -22.83
N MET A 203 5.99 -13.30 -22.35
CA MET A 203 6.09 -13.04 -20.91
C MET A 203 4.74 -12.86 -20.19
N LEU A 204 3.64 -12.70 -20.93
CA LEU A 204 2.29 -12.50 -20.37
C LEU A 204 1.41 -13.76 -20.44
N GLN A 205 1.92 -14.84 -21.04
CA GLN A 205 1.23 -16.12 -21.22
C GLN A 205 1.39 -17.07 -20.03
#